data_AF-A0A3A9K7L4-F1
#
_entry.id   AF-A0A3A9K7L4-F1
#
_cell.length_a   1.000
_cell.length_b   1.000
_cell.length_c   1.000
_cell.angle_alpha   90.00
_cell.angle_beta   90.00
_cell.angle_gamma   90.00
#
_symmetry.space_group_name_H-M   'P 1'
#
loop_
_entity.id
_entity.type
_entity.pdbx_description
1 polymer ?
#
loop_
_entity_poly.entity_id
_entity_poly.type
_entity_poly.pdbx_seq_one_letter_code
_entity_poly.pdbx_strand_id
1 'polypeptide(L)'
;MFVIIAYPLFWAVGMSLNPGRSMFSASMIPENWSLEHYKWLFVDDPRDRYVTWYKNSLIVAGFTSFFSVVVALFQFMMPFMDFLLPRIVLRSEENFTLALGLFNFVSNEFDNNFTRFAAGAILLAIPIALVFLFLQRYLIAGLTAGGTKG
;
A
#
# COMPACT_ATOMS: atom_id res chain seq x y z
N MET A 1 27.25 -5.14 5.55
CA MET A 1 25.80 -5.41 5.37
C MET A 1 25.34 -5.19 3.93
N PHE A 2 25.55 -4.01 3.33
CA PHE A 2 25.21 -3.75 1.92
C PHE A 2 25.80 -4.78 0.93
N VAL A 3 27.08 -5.13 1.09
CA VAL A 3 27.78 -6.11 0.23
C VAL A 3 27.11 -7.50 0.25
N ILE A 4 26.58 -7.92 1.40
CA ILE A 4 25.91 -9.23 1.55
C ILE A 4 24.59 -9.25 0.79
N ILE A 5 23.86 -8.12 0.77
CA ILE A 5 22.59 -7.98 0.04
C ILE A 5 22.85 -7.84 -1.47
N ALA A 6 23.90 -7.11 -1.86
CA ALA A 6 24.22 -6.85 -3.25
C ALA A 6 24.79 -8.07 -3.97
N TYR A 7 25.53 -8.94 -3.28
CA TYR A 7 26.18 -10.12 -3.88
C TYR A 7 25.23 -11.03 -4.69
N PRO A 8 24.09 -11.54 -4.15
CA PRO A 8 23.18 -12.39 -4.93
C PRO A 8 22.51 -11.65 -6.08
N LEU A 9 22.25 -10.33 -5.94
CA LEU A 9 21.67 -9.53 -7.02
C LEU A 9 22.66 -9.35 -8.16
N PHE A 10 23.92 -9.06 -7.85
CA PHE A 10 24.98 -8.96 -8.83
C PHE A 10 25.20 -10.29 -9.55
N TRP A 11 25.14 -11.40 -8.80
CA TRP A 11 25.22 -12.73 -9.38
C TRP A 11 24.05 -13.05 -10.31
N ALA A 12 22.82 -12.71 -9.92
CA ALA A 12 21.64 -12.87 -10.76
C ALA A 12 21.73 -12.08 -12.08
N VAL A 13 22.21 -10.84 -12.01
CA VAL A 13 22.45 -10.00 -13.20
C VAL A 13 23.56 -10.57 -14.07
N GLY A 14 24.66 -11.05 -13.48
CA GLY A 14 25.73 -11.71 -14.22
C GLY A 14 25.24 -12.93 -15.00
N MET A 15 24.49 -13.81 -14.33
CA MET A 15 23.92 -14.99 -14.96
C MET A 15 22.96 -14.66 -16.11
N SER A 16 22.13 -13.62 -15.98
CA SER A 16 21.16 -13.27 -17.03
C SER A 16 21.81 -12.77 -18.32
N LEU A 17 23.11 -12.44 -18.27
CA LEU A 17 23.92 -11.96 -19.38
C LEU A 17 24.86 -13.01 -19.97
N ASN A 18 24.84 -14.24 -19.45
CA ASN A 18 25.55 -15.36 -20.05
C ASN A 18 24.81 -15.82 -21.34
N PRO A 19 25.51 -16.39 -22.34
CA PRO A 19 24.87 -16.92 -23.56
C PRO A 19 24.31 -18.35 -23.38
N GLY A 20 24.74 -19.07 -22.35
CA GLY A 20 24.38 -20.47 -22.12
C GLY A 20 23.05 -20.63 -21.36
N ARG A 21 22.34 -21.72 -21.61
CA ARG A 21 21.07 -22.06 -20.91
C ARG A 21 21.26 -22.81 -19.59
N SER A 22 22.48 -23.21 -19.26
CA SER A 22 22.79 -24.01 -18.07
C SER A 22 23.29 -23.12 -16.93
N MET A 23 22.69 -23.29 -15.74
CA MET A 23 23.12 -22.58 -14.52
C MET A 23 24.51 -23.03 -14.05
N PHE A 24 24.91 -24.26 -14.37
CA PHE A 24 26.23 -24.80 -13.98
C PHE A 24 27.39 -24.23 -14.79
N SER A 25 27.11 -23.71 -15.99
CA SER A 25 28.09 -23.02 -16.84
C SER A 25 28.03 -21.50 -16.69
N ALA A 26 27.07 -20.97 -15.93
CA ALA A 26 26.89 -19.53 -15.79
C ALA A 26 27.91 -18.96 -14.80
N SER A 27 28.60 -17.89 -15.20
CA SER A 27 29.57 -17.17 -14.38
C SER A 27 29.03 -15.80 -13.95
N MET A 28 29.52 -15.29 -12.80
CA MET A 28 29.10 -14.00 -12.23
C MET A 28 29.48 -12.81 -13.11
N ILE A 29 30.64 -12.87 -13.73
CA ILE A 29 31.08 -11.94 -14.77
C ILE A 29 31.21 -12.79 -16.03
N PRO A 30 30.30 -12.64 -17.01
CA PRO A 30 30.34 -13.44 -18.23
C PRO A 30 31.63 -13.17 -18.99
N GLU A 31 32.25 -14.23 -19.52
CA GLU A 31 33.34 -14.08 -20.50
C GLU A 31 32.83 -13.45 -21.81
N ASN A 32 31.60 -13.82 -22.20
CA ASN A 32 30.90 -13.28 -23.36
C ASN A 32 29.54 -12.74 -22.92
N TRP A 33 29.30 -11.46 -23.18
CA TRP A 33 28.06 -10.79 -22.81
C TRP A 33 26.99 -11.00 -23.89
N SER A 34 25.81 -11.46 -23.49
CA SER A 34 24.68 -11.71 -24.39
C SER A 34 23.37 -11.19 -23.81
N LEU A 35 22.46 -10.75 -24.69
CA LEU A 35 21.08 -10.38 -24.36
C LEU A 35 20.06 -11.38 -24.94
N GLU A 36 20.54 -12.53 -25.39
CA GLU A 36 19.74 -13.57 -26.06
C GLU A 36 18.55 -14.01 -25.20
N HIS A 37 18.74 -14.21 -23.89
CA HIS A 37 17.65 -14.54 -22.98
C HIS A 37 16.54 -13.49 -22.94
N TYR A 38 16.90 -12.20 -22.99
CA TYR A 38 15.91 -11.12 -23.06
C TYR A 38 15.21 -11.10 -24.42
N LYS A 39 15.92 -11.32 -25.52
CA LYS A 39 15.30 -11.39 -26.85
C LYS A 39 14.27 -12.52 -26.94
N TRP A 40 14.56 -13.69 -26.38
CA TRP A 40 13.59 -14.78 -26.28
C TRP A 40 12.33 -14.39 -25.50
N LEU A 41 12.50 -13.72 -24.34
CA LEU A 41 11.37 -13.31 -23.49
C LEU A 41 10.46 -12.25 -24.13
N PHE A 42 10.98 -11.39 -25.00
CA PHE A 42 10.24 -10.23 -25.50
C PHE A 42 9.94 -10.25 -27.00
N VAL A 43 10.69 -11.01 -27.81
CA VAL A 43 10.68 -10.88 -29.28
C VAL A 43 10.58 -12.23 -30.00
N ASP A 44 11.41 -13.21 -29.62
CA ASP A 44 11.72 -14.31 -30.55
C ASP A 44 10.87 -15.59 -30.39
N ASP A 45 10.31 -15.90 -29.21
CA ASP A 45 9.45 -17.09 -29.01
C ASP A 45 7.97 -16.73 -28.80
N PRO A 46 7.08 -16.97 -29.79
CA PRO A 46 5.64 -16.72 -29.66
C PRO A 46 4.93 -17.57 -28.60
N ARG A 47 5.56 -18.64 -28.10
CA ARG A 47 5.01 -19.49 -27.03
C ARG A 47 5.27 -18.88 -25.65
N ASP A 48 6.25 -17.99 -25.55
CA ASP A 48 6.61 -17.32 -24.30
C ASP A 48 5.62 -16.19 -24.01
N ARG A 49 4.76 -16.44 -23.02
CA ARG A 49 3.73 -15.48 -22.58
C ARG A 49 4.27 -14.47 -21.57
N TYR A 50 5.59 -14.27 -21.51
CA TYR A 50 6.24 -13.45 -20.50
C TYR A 50 5.68 -12.02 -20.45
N VAL A 51 5.51 -11.37 -21.60
CA VAL A 51 4.91 -10.02 -21.69
C VAL A 51 3.49 -9.99 -21.13
N THR A 52 2.70 -11.03 -21.40
CA THR A 52 1.33 -11.15 -20.87
C THR A 52 1.35 -11.35 -19.36
N TRP A 53 2.23 -12.20 -18.83
CA TRP A 53 2.36 -12.40 -17.38
C TRP A 53 2.82 -11.13 -16.67
N TYR A 54 3.83 -10.45 -17.22
CA TYR A 54 4.31 -9.18 -16.69
C TYR A 54 3.20 -8.12 -16.66
N LYS A 55 2.44 -7.99 -17.76
CA LYS A 55 1.27 -7.10 -17.83
C LYS A 55 0.22 -7.47 -16.78
N ASN A 56 -0.12 -8.75 -16.64
CA ASN A 56 -1.10 -9.22 -15.66
C ASN A 56 -0.65 -8.91 -14.23
N SER A 57 0.63 -9.14 -13.90
CA SER A 57 1.19 -8.79 -12.60
C SER A 57 1.15 -7.30 -12.32
N LEU A 58 1.43 -6.43 -13.30
CA LEU A 58 1.31 -4.99 -13.14
C LEU A 58 -0.14 -4.54 -12.89
N ILE A 59 -1.10 -5.16 -13.59
CA ILE A 59 -2.52 -4.90 -13.36
C ILE A 59 -2.91 -5.28 -11.94
N VAL A 60 -2.60 -6.51 -11.52
CA VAL A 60 -2.91 -7.00 -10.16
C VAL A 60 -2.25 -6.13 -9.11
N ALA A 61 -0.96 -5.81 -9.24
CA ALA A 61 -0.24 -4.95 -8.30
C ALA A 61 -0.85 -3.55 -8.20
N GLY A 62 -1.26 -2.96 -9.33
CA GLY A 62 -1.94 -1.66 -9.35
C GLY A 62 -3.27 -1.69 -8.60
N PHE A 63 -4.11 -2.69 -8.86
CA PHE A 63 -5.38 -2.87 -8.15
C PHE A 63 -5.17 -3.12 -6.66
N THR A 64 -4.30 -4.05 -6.28
CA THR A 64 -4.01 -4.36 -4.89
C THR A 64 -3.51 -3.11 -4.15
N SER A 65 -2.57 -2.36 -4.74
CA SER A 65 -2.08 -1.11 -4.15
C SER A 65 -3.20 -0.09 -3.94
N PHE A 66 -4.08 0.09 -4.93
CA PHE A 66 -5.21 1.01 -4.82
C PHE A 66 -6.13 0.62 -3.66
N PHE A 67 -6.58 -0.64 -3.61
CA PHE A 67 -7.46 -1.12 -2.55
C PHE A 67 -6.80 -1.08 -1.17
N SER A 68 -5.49 -1.37 -1.07
CA SER A 68 -4.76 -1.26 0.20
C SER A 68 -4.75 0.16 0.75
N VAL A 69 -4.61 1.19 -0.10
CA VAL A 69 -4.69 2.59 0.34
C VAL A 69 -6.09 2.93 0.85
N VAL A 70 -7.14 2.48 0.14
CA VAL A 70 -8.53 2.66 0.59
C VAL A 70 -8.76 1.98 1.95
N VAL A 71 -8.35 0.72 2.09
CA VAL A 71 -8.46 -0.03 3.35
C VAL A 71 -7.69 0.67 4.47
N ALA A 72 -6.47 1.15 4.21
CA ALA A 72 -5.67 1.87 5.20
C ALA A 72 -6.36 3.14 5.70
N LEU A 73 -7.03 3.88 4.81
CA LEU A 73 -7.83 5.05 5.19
C LEU A 73 -8.99 4.65 6.12
N PHE A 74 -9.77 3.62 5.77
CA PHE A 74 -10.86 3.15 6.63
C PHE A 74 -10.36 2.63 7.98
N GLN A 75 -9.25 1.89 8.00
CA GLN A 75 -8.63 1.40 9.23
C GLN A 75 -8.14 2.55 10.13
N PHE A 76 -7.64 3.64 9.55
CA PHE A 76 -7.30 4.83 10.31
C PHE A 76 -8.52 5.52 10.93
N MET A 77 -9.65 5.56 10.20
CA MET A 77 -10.87 6.21 10.67
C MET A 77 -11.62 5.42 11.75
N MET A 78 -11.55 4.09 11.72
CA MET A 78 -12.33 3.20 12.59
C MET A 78 -12.24 3.53 14.10
N PRO A 79 -11.06 3.70 14.71
CA PRO A 79 -10.95 3.99 16.15
C PRO A 79 -11.63 5.29 16.58
N PHE A 80 -11.75 6.26 15.66
CA PHE A 80 -12.39 7.53 15.92
C PHE A 80 -13.92 7.46 15.85
N MET A 81 -14.46 6.46 15.15
CA MET A 81 -15.91 6.24 15.02
C MET A 81 -16.43 5.19 15.99
N ASP A 82 -15.55 4.36 16.56
CA ASP A 82 -15.93 3.33 17.52
C ASP A 82 -16.16 3.91 18.91
N PHE A 83 -17.42 3.92 19.32
CA PHE A 83 -17.85 4.31 20.67
C PHE A 83 -18.30 3.11 21.51
N LEU A 84 -18.70 2.00 20.87
CA LEU A 84 -19.41 0.92 21.56
C LEU A 84 -18.44 0.05 22.36
N LEU A 85 -17.36 -0.41 21.72
CA LEU A 85 -16.38 -1.26 22.37
C LEU A 85 -15.64 -0.50 23.49
N PRO A 86 -15.17 0.75 23.28
CA PRO A 86 -14.63 1.57 24.36
C PRO A 86 -15.60 1.75 25.52
N ARG A 87 -16.90 1.96 25.26
CA ARG A 87 -17.90 2.11 26.33
C ARG A 87 -18.07 0.87 27.20
N ILE A 88 -17.89 -0.32 26.64
CA ILE A 88 -18.03 -1.59 27.36
C ILE A 88 -16.76 -1.90 28.16
N VAL A 89 -15.60 -1.66 27.56
CA VAL A 89 -14.30 -2.08 28.10
C VAL A 89 -13.72 -1.04 29.06
N LEU A 90 -13.79 0.24 28.71
CA LEU A 90 -13.19 1.32 29.48
C LEU A 90 -14.08 1.70 30.65
N ARG A 91 -13.48 1.76 31.84
CA ARG A 91 -14.20 2.04 33.10
C ARG A 91 -13.92 3.43 33.66
N SER A 92 -12.71 3.96 33.43
CA SER A 92 -12.28 5.27 33.91
C SER A 92 -12.29 6.29 32.79
N GLU A 93 -12.76 7.50 33.07
CA GLU A 93 -12.87 8.60 32.09
C GLU A 93 -11.52 9.02 31.52
N GLU A 94 -10.44 8.92 32.30
CA GLU A 94 -9.07 9.18 31.87
C GLU A 94 -8.61 8.33 30.68
N ASN A 95 -9.25 7.17 30.47
CA ASN A 95 -8.91 6.23 29.40
C ASN A 95 -9.83 6.34 28.19
N PHE A 96 -10.85 7.21 28.23
CA PHE A 96 -11.86 7.30 27.18
C PHE A 96 -11.25 7.64 25.82
N THR A 97 -11.73 6.94 24.80
CA THR A 97 -11.50 7.35 23.42
C THR A 97 -12.25 8.65 23.14
N LEU A 98 -11.77 9.41 22.17
CA LEU A 98 -12.41 10.67 21.78
C LEU A 98 -13.88 10.47 21.41
N ALA A 99 -14.23 9.40 20.70
CA ALA A 99 -15.61 9.07 20.33
C ALA A 99 -16.52 8.92 21.55
N LEU A 100 -16.05 8.18 22.57
CA LEU A 100 -16.78 7.97 23.82
C LEU A 100 -16.89 9.25 24.64
N GLY A 101 -15.80 10.03 24.74
CA GLY A 101 -15.81 11.32 25.43
C GLY A 101 -16.79 12.31 24.81
N LEU A 102 -16.81 12.42 23.48
CA LEU A 102 -17.78 13.25 22.76
C LEU A 102 -19.22 12.76 23.00
N PHE A 103 -19.46 11.45 22.95
CA PHE A 103 -20.79 10.89 23.21
C PHE A 103 -21.32 11.28 24.60
N ASN A 104 -20.47 11.34 25.63
CA ASN A 104 -20.88 11.77 26.97
C ASN A 104 -21.43 13.20 27.04
N PHE A 105 -20.99 14.10 26.16
CA PHE A 105 -21.52 15.47 26.11
C PHE A 105 -22.97 15.54 25.64
N VAL A 106 -23.46 14.52 24.93
CA VAL A 106 -24.84 14.51 24.38
C VAL A 106 -25.73 13.44 25.00
N SER A 107 -25.15 12.46 25.69
CA SER A 107 -25.91 11.35 26.27
C SER A 107 -26.64 11.70 27.57
N ASN A 108 -26.30 12.81 28.24
CA ASN A 108 -26.99 13.24 29.45
C ASN A 108 -28.23 14.08 29.09
N GLU A 109 -29.41 13.58 29.43
CA GLU A 109 -30.69 14.22 29.05
C GLU A 109 -30.95 15.54 29.80
N PHE A 110 -30.35 15.72 30.97
CA PHE A 110 -30.52 16.91 31.81
C PHE A 110 -29.43 17.98 31.63
N ASP A 111 -28.31 17.63 30.98
CA ASP A 111 -27.15 18.53 30.78
C ASP A 111 -26.40 18.15 29.49
N ASN A 112 -27.12 18.11 28.37
CA ASN A 112 -26.50 17.91 27.06
C ASN A 112 -25.87 19.22 26.56
N ASN A 113 -24.71 19.09 25.92
CA ASN A 113 -24.00 20.20 25.30
C ASN A 113 -23.61 19.85 23.86
N PHE A 114 -24.58 19.99 22.96
CA PHE A 114 -24.39 19.79 21.53
C PHE A 114 -23.32 20.71 20.92
N THR A 115 -23.14 21.91 21.47
CA THR A 115 -22.12 22.86 20.98
C THR A 115 -20.70 22.38 21.28
N ARG A 116 -20.45 21.87 22.49
CA ARG A 116 -19.16 21.25 22.86
C ARG A 116 -18.90 19.99 22.04
N PHE A 117 -19.94 19.16 21.85
CA PHE A 117 -19.86 18.00 20.96
C PHE A 117 -19.46 18.39 19.54
N ALA A 118 -20.15 19.38 18.94
CA ALA A 118 -19.88 19.83 17.58
C ALA A 118 -18.45 20.38 17.43
N ALA A 119 -17.98 21.19 18.38
CA ALA A 119 -16.61 21.70 18.38
C ALA A 119 -15.58 20.56 18.43
N GLY A 120 -15.78 19.57 19.30
CA GLY A 120 -14.92 18.40 19.37
C GLY A 120 -14.99 17.50 18.13
N ALA A 121 -16.16 17.36 17.51
CA ALA A 121 -16.34 16.63 16.26
C ALA A 121 -15.59 17.30 15.09
N ILE A 122 -15.53 18.63 15.05
CA ILE A 122 -14.71 19.36 14.06
C ILE A 122 -13.22 19.11 14.30
N LEU A 123 -12.76 19.14 15.55
CA LEU A 123 -11.37 18.80 15.89
C LEU A 123 -11.03 17.37 15.49
N LEU A 124 -11.98 16.43 15.65
CA LEU A 124 -11.84 15.05 15.19
C LEU A 124 -11.73 14.94 13.66
N ALA A 125 -12.45 15.77 12.92
CA ALA A 125 -12.42 15.77 11.46
C ALA A 125 -11.06 16.20 10.90
N ILE A 126 -10.30 17.05 11.62
CA ILE A 126 -8.99 17.56 11.16
C ILE A 126 -7.97 16.44 10.87
N PRO A 127 -7.61 15.54 11.82
CA PRO A 127 -6.64 14.49 11.55
C PRO A 127 -7.10 13.51 10.46
N ILE A 128 -8.41 13.22 10.40
CA ILE A 128 -8.99 12.38 9.34
C ILE A 128 -8.83 13.05 7.97
N ALA A 129 -9.17 14.34 7.86
CA ALA A 129 -9.02 15.11 6.64
C ALA A 129 -7.56 15.20 6.20
N LEU A 130 -6.62 15.42 7.13
CA LEU A 130 -5.20 15.47 6.81
C LEU A 130 -4.68 14.15 6.25
N VAL A 131 -5.04 13.01 6.86
CA VAL A 131 -4.67 11.69 6.36
C VAL A 131 -5.32 11.41 5.02
N PHE A 132 -6.60 11.77 4.85
CA PHE A 132 -7.29 11.66 3.57
C PHE A 132 -6.58 12.46 2.47
N LEU A 133 -6.27 13.74 2.73
CA LEU A 133 -5.58 14.62 1.78
C LEU A 133 -4.15 14.14 1.47
N PHE A 134 -3.49 13.48 2.42
CA PHE A 134 -2.20 12.85 2.22
C PHE A 134 -2.30 11.57 1.37
N LEU A 135 -3.31 10.74 1.61
CA LEU A 135 -3.49 9.45 0.95
C LEU A 135 -4.13 9.56 -0.45
N GLN A 136 -4.98 10.56 -0.68
CA GLN A 136 -5.67 10.76 -1.97
C GLN A 136 -4.69 10.90 -3.14
N ARG A 137 -3.47 11.41 -2.91
CA ARG A 137 -2.45 11.53 -3.96
C ARG A 137 -2.03 10.17 -4.51
N TYR A 138 -2.02 9.12 -3.68
CA TYR A 138 -1.70 7.76 -4.12
C TYR A 138 -2.87 7.12 -4.87
N LEU A 139 -4.11 7.46 -4.49
CA LEU A 139 -5.30 7.05 -5.22
C LEU A 139 -5.35 7.69 -6.61
N ILE A 140 -5.10 9.00 -6.71
CA ILE A 140 -5.07 9.74 -7.98
C ILE A 140 -3.93 9.24 -8.87
N ALA A 141 -2.71 9.11 -8.34
CA ALA A 141 -1.55 8.62 -9.09
C ALA A 141 -1.78 7.20 -9.66
N GLY A 142 -2.41 6.32 -8.88
CA GLY A 142 -2.76 4.97 -9.32
C GLY A 142 -3.77 4.96 -10.48
N LEU A 143 -4.76 5.86 -10.46
CA LEU A 143 -5.79 5.98 -11.50
C LEU A 143 -5.26 6.63 -12.79
N THR A 144 -4.44 7.67 -12.67
CA THR A 144 -3.87 8.38 -13.83
C THR A 144 -2.86 7.54 -14.59
N ALA A 145 -2.08 6.68 -13.91
CA ALA A 145 -1.11 5.79 -14.55
C ALA A 145 -1.77 4.70 -15.43
N GLY A 146 -3.02 4.34 -15.13
CA GLY A 146 -3.80 3.40 -15.94
C GLY A 146 -4.58 4.04 -17.10
N GLY A 147 -4.91 5.33 -16.99
CA GLY A 147 -5.82 6.03 -17.91
C GLY A 147 -5.20 6.53 -19.22
N THR A 148 -3.87 6.61 -19.35
CA THR A 148 -3.21 7.14 -20.56
C THR A 148 -2.88 6.07 -21.61
N LYS A 149 -3.42 4.85 -21.47
CA LYS A 149 -3.22 3.72 -22.39
C LYS A 149 -4.50 3.29 -23.12
N GLY A 150 -5.54 4.13 -23.09
CA GLY A 150 -6.78 3.97 -23.85
C GLY A 150 -6.87 4.95 -24.99
#